data_AF-A0A842MSF8-F1
#
_entry.id   AF-A0A842MSF8-F1
#
_cell.length_a   1.000
_cell.length_b   1.000
_cell.length_c   1.000
_cell.angle_alpha   90.00
_cell.angle_beta   90.00
_cell.angle_gamma   90.00
#
_symmetry.space_group_name_H-M   'P 1'
#
loop_
_entity.id
_entity.type
_entity.pdbx_description
1 polymer ?
#
loop_
_entity_poly.entity_id
_entity_poly.type
_entity_poly.pdbx_seq_one_letter_code
_entity_poly.pdbx_strand_id
1 'polypeptide(L)'
;MYDELLKIWKAEIWNEDLVELPQDFLLKIEDYLKKLAEEERMLDKRTAKASLLKVEEQNVKRMLREIANIRYKKLVKKLTDEEKEKIAVGSTENKNLVKMLAST
;
A
#
# COMPACT_ATOMS: atom_id res chain seq x y z
N MET A 1 13.73 -10.51 6.54
CA MET A 1 12.43 -9.83 6.41
C MET A 1 12.59 -8.34 6.15
N TYR A 2 13.43 -7.61 6.90
CA TYR A 2 13.59 -6.17 6.71
C TYR A 2 13.86 -5.76 5.25
N ASP A 3 14.78 -6.43 4.56
CA ASP A 3 15.09 -6.15 3.15
C ASP A 3 13.91 -6.39 2.20
N GLU A 4 13.10 -7.40 2.49
CA GLU A 4 11.88 -7.72 1.72
C GLU A 4 10.84 -6.62 1.91
N LEU A 5 10.58 -6.21 3.16
CA LEU A 5 9.71 -5.07 3.47
C LEU A 5 10.21 -3.78 2.80
N LEU A 6 11.52 -3.52 2.84
CA LEU A 6 12.11 -2.33 2.21
C LEU A 6 11.90 -2.32 0.69
N LYS A 7 12.07 -3.47 0.03
CA LYS A 7 11.81 -3.62 -1.41
C LYS A 7 10.34 -3.37 -1.74
N ILE A 8 9.43 -3.97 -0.98
CA ILE A 8 7.98 -3.80 -1.15
C ILE A 8 7.58 -2.33 -0.92
N TRP A 9 8.06 -1.70 0.16
CA TRP A 9 7.76 -0.30 0.47
C TRP A 9 8.25 0.64 -0.63
N LYS A 10 9.47 0.46 -1.15
CA LYS A 10 9.99 1.24 -2.28
C LYS A 10 9.16 1.04 -3.54
N ALA A 11 8.83 -0.21 -3.87
CA ALA A 11 7.99 -0.52 -5.02
C ALA A 11 6.60 0.10 -4.89
N GLU A 12 5.99 0.07 -3.69
CA GLU A 12 4.69 0.68 -3.45
C GLU A 12 4.72 2.20 -3.62
N ILE A 13 5.82 2.87 -3.24
CA ILE A 13 6.00 4.32 -3.46
C ILE A 13 6.17 4.66 -4.93
N TRP A 14 6.98 3.91 -5.68
CA TRP A 14 7.38 4.29 -7.04
C TRP A 14 6.44 3.81 -8.14
N ASN A 15 5.69 2.73 -7.91
CA ASN A 15 4.74 2.24 -8.89
C ASN A 15 3.43 3.03 -8.81
N GLU A 16 2.86 3.41 -9.95
CA GLU A 16 1.53 4.03 -9.99
C GLU A 16 0.44 3.03 -9.59
N ASP A 17 0.61 1.78 -10.00
CA ASP A 17 -0.27 0.67 -9.65
C ASP A 17 0.01 0.08 -8.26
N LEU A 18 -0.96 -0.67 -7.75
CA LEU A 18 -0.80 -1.45 -6.53
C LEU A 18 0.21 -2.56 -6.76
N VAL A 19 1.23 -2.64 -5.91
CA VAL A 19 2.16 -3.75 -5.92
C VAL A 19 1.47 -5.01 -5.44
N GLU A 20 1.74 -6.14 -6.10
CA GLU A 20 1.29 -7.44 -5.61
C GLU A 20 2.06 -7.80 -4.34
N LEU A 21 1.33 -8.07 -3.26
CA LEU A 21 1.92 -8.48 -1.99
C LEU A 21 1.92 -10.01 -1.92
N PRO A 22 3.00 -10.64 -1.43
CA PRO A 22 2.99 -12.07 -1.12
C PRO A 22 1.81 -12.43 -0.21
N GLN A 23 1.17 -13.57 -0.45
CA GLN A 23 0.00 -14.00 0.34
C GLN A 23 0.32 -14.14 1.84
N ASP A 24 1.56 -14.49 2.17
CA ASP A 24 2.06 -14.64 3.54
C ASP A 24 2.70 -13.37 4.13
N PHE A 25 2.64 -12.23 3.42
CA PHE A 25 3.34 -11.01 3.80
C PHE A 25 2.98 -10.53 5.22
N LEU A 26 1.69 -10.49 5.55
CA LEU A 26 1.24 -10.04 6.87
C LEU A 26 1.69 -10.99 7.99
N LEU A 27 1.69 -12.30 7.73
CA LEU A 27 2.17 -13.31 8.68
C LEU A 27 3.68 -13.14 8.94
N LYS A 28 4.47 -12.97 7.87
CA LYS A 28 5.92 -12.71 7.98
C LYS A 28 6.22 -11.43 8.75
N ILE A 29 5.43 -10.38 8.56
CA ILE A 29 5.57 -9.11 9.30
C ILE A 29 5.24 -9.28 10.78
N GLU A 30 4.16 -9.99 11.09
CA GLU A 30 3.77 -10.26 12.48
C GLU A 30 4.85 -11.05 13.22
N ASP A 31 5.34 -12.13 12.61
CA ASP A 31 6.42 -12.94 13.16
C ASP A 31 7.72 -12.13 13.32
N TYR A 32 7.98 -11.22 12.40
CA TYR A 32 9.15 -10.35 12.47
C TYR A 32 9.09 -9.37 13.63
N LEU A 33 7.95 -8.69 13.80
CA LEU A 33 7.73 -7.77 14.91
C LEU A 33 7.79 -8.49 16.27
N LYS A 34 7.25 -9.71 16.35
CA LYS A 34 7.37 -10.56 17.56
C LYS A 34 8.84 -10.83 17.91
N LYS A 35 9.63 -11.27 16.93
CA LYS A 35 11.08 -11.55 17.12
C LYS A 35 11.84 -10.31 17.58
N LEU A 36 11.60 -9.14 16.97
CA LEU A 36 12.23 -7.89 17.40
C LEU A 36 11.90 -7.55 18.86
N ALA A 37 10.65 -7.71 19.26
CA ALA A 37 10.21 -7.43 20.63
C ALA A 37 10.78 -8.45 21.65
N GLU A 38 10.84 -9.73 21.29
CA GLU A 38 11.44 -10.79 22.11
C GLU A 38 12.94 -10.55 22.32
N GLU A 39 13.68 -10.20 21.26
CA GLU A 39 15.10 -9.87 21.36
C GLU A 39 15.36 -8.60 22.17
N GLU A 40 14.55 -7.55 21.99
CA GLU A 40 14.68 -6.32 22.78
C GLU A 40 14.46 -6.59 24.28
N ARG A 41 13.47 -7.42 24.64
CA ARG A 41 13.15 -7.73 26.05
C ARG A 41 14.30 -8.41 26.79
N MET A 42 15.13 -9.16 26.08
CA MET A 42 16.24 -9.92 26.65
C MET A 42 17.55 -9.14 26.73
N LEU A 43 17.62 -7.93 26.16
CA LEU A 43 18.84 -7.13 26.09
C LEU A 43 18.89 -6.02 27.14
N ASP A 44 20.11 -5.69 27.59
CA ASP A 44 20.34 -4.44 28.31
C ASP A 44 20.09 -3.25 27.36
N LYS A 45 19.16 -2.38 27.77
CA LYS A 45 18.74 -1.18 27.04
C LYS A 45 19.87 -0.18 26.77
N ARG A 46 21.00 -0.29 27.48
CA ARG A 46 22.18 0.56 27.29
C ARG A 46 23.05 0.12 26.12
N THR A 47 22.80 -1.06 25.55
CA THR A 47 23.60 -1.59 24.45
C THR A 47 23.24 -0.92 23.12
N ALA A 48 24.24 -0.82 22.24
CA ALA A 48 24.02 -0.40 20.86
C ALA A 48 23.02 -1.33 20.14
N LYS A 49 23.05 -2.63 20.45
CA LYS A 49 22.11 -3.62 19.88
C LYS A 49 20.66 -3.30 20.25
N ALA A 50 20.36 -3.01 21.52
CA ALA A 50 19.00 -2.62 21.94
C ALA A 50 18.52 -1.35 21.23
N SER A 51 19.40 -0.36 21.07
CA SER A 51 19.07 0.87 20.33
C SER A 51 18.76 0.60 18.85
N LEU A 52 19.54 -0.27 18.20
CA LEU A 52 19.33 -0.65 16.80
C LEU A 52 18.01 -1.40 16.60
N LEU A 53 17.70 -2.39 17.45
CA LEU A 53 16.44 -3.14 17.37
C LEU A 53 15.21 -2.23 17.50
N LYS A 54 15.29 -1.24 18.41
CA LYS A 54 14.23 -0.26 18.59
C LYS A 54 14.03 0.62 17.35
N VAL A 55 15.11 1.11 16.76
CA VAL A 55 15.06 1.90 15.51
C VAL A 55 14.48 1.05 14.38
N GLU A 56 14.89 -0.21 14.30
CA GLU A 56 14.39 -1.14 13.30
C GLU A 56 12.88 -1.37 13.43
N GLU A 57 12.39 -1.64 14.66
CA GLU A 57 10.97 -1.81 14.93
C GLU A 57 10.16 -0.56 14.53
N GLN A 58 10.69 0.64 14.83
CA GLN A 58 10.09 1.91 14.43
C GLN A 58 10.03 2.07 12.90
N ASN A 59 11.11 1.71 12.20
CA ASN A 59 11.17 1.76 10.75
C ASN A 59 10.19 0.79 10.10
N VAL A 60 10.08 -0.43 10.63
CA VAL A 60 9.09 -1.43 10.18
C VAL A 60 7.67 -0.88 10.31
N LYS A 61 7.31 -0.36 11.49
CA LYS A 61 5.98 0.23 11.75
C LYS A 61 5.70 1.41 10.81
N ARG A 62 6.71 2.25 10.55
CA ARG A 62 6.60 3.37 9.61
C ARG A 62 6.33 2.89 8.19
N MET A 63 7.14 1.96 7.68
CA MET A 63 6.99 1.43 6.31
C MET A 63 5.61 0.80 6.11
N LEU A 64 5.11 0.04 7.09
CA LEU A 64 3.77 -0.56 7.03
C LEU A 64 2.65 0.49 6.95
N ARG A 65 2.74 1.54 7.77
CA ARG A 65 1.77 2.63 7.74
C ARG A 65 1.78 3.36 6.40
N GLU A 66 2.97 3.59 5.84
CA GLU A 66 3.10 4.24 4.55
C GLU A 66 2.56 3.37 3.41
N ILE A 67 2.85 2.05 3.40
CA ILE A 67 2.23 1.10 2.47
C ILE A 67 0.71 1.18 2.54
N ALA A 68 0.12 1.07 3.74
CA ALA A 68 -1.33 1.12 3.92
C ALA A 68 -1.94 2.43 3.37
N ASN A 69 -1.32 3.57 3.68
CA ASN A 69 -1.78 4.88 3.22
C ASN A 69 -1.68 5.04 1.70
N ILE A 70 -0.57 4.60 1.08
CA ILE A 70 -0.38 4.67 -0.37
C ILE A 70 -1.40 3.78 -1.08
N ARG A 71 -1.57 2.54 -0.60
CA ARG A 71 -2.54 1.61 -1.16
C ARG A 71 -3.96 2.14 -1.06
N TYR A 72 -4.34 2.72 0.08
CA TYR A 72 -5.64 3.36 0.24
C TYR A 72 -5.85 4.48 -0.79
N LYS A 73 -4.88 5.38 -0.96
CA LYS A 73 -4.95 6.46 -1.96
C LYS A 73 -5.10 5.93 -3.38
N LYS A 74 -4.33 4.90 -3.75
CA LYS A 74 -4.41 4.27 -5.07
C LYS A 74 -5.76 3.60 -5.31
N LEU A 75 -6.29 2.89 -4.33
CA LEU A 75 -7.62 2.27 -4.41
C LEU A 75 -8.73 3.30 -4.61
N VAL A 76 -8.73 4.37 -3.79
CA VAL A 76 -9.71 5.46 -3.93
C VAL A 76 -9.60 6.11 -5.31
N LYS A 77 -8.39 6.41 -5.78
CA LYS A 77 -8.18 6.98 -7.11
C LYS A 77 -8.77 6.08 -8.21
N LYS A 78 -8.45 4.78 -8.20
CA LYS A 78 -8.98 3.81 -9.19
C LYS A 78 -10.51 3.77 -9.21
N LEU A 79 -11.15 3.72 -8.05
CA LEU A 79 -12.61 3.76 -7.95
C LEU A 79 -13.19 5.05 -8.57
N THR A 80 -12.60 6.21 -8.26
CA THR A 80 -13.08 7.48 -8.81
C THR A 80 -12.87 7.60 -10.32
N ASP A 81 -11.81 6.99 -10.85
CA ASP A 81 -11.52 7.02 -12.28
C ASP A 81 -12.48 6.08 -13.05
N GLU A 82 -12.79 4.90 -12.50
CA GLU A 82 -13.83 4.02 -13.04
C GLU A 82 -15.22 4.69 -13.06
N GLU A 83 -15.57 5.46 -12.01
CA GLU A 83 -16.83 6.21 -11.98
C GLU A 83 -16.87 7.31 -13.06
N LYS A 84 -15.77 8.04 -13.24
CA LYS A 84 -15.65 9.04 -14.32
C LYS A 84 -15.79 8.41 -15.70
N GLU A 85 -15.16 7.25 -15.91
CA GLU A 85 -15.25 6.52 -17.18
C GLU A 85 -16.69 6.09 -17.47
N LYS A 86 -17.41 5.54 -16.48
CA LYS A 86 -18.83 5.17 -16.63
C LYS A 86 -19.70 6.38 -16.99
N ILE A 87 -19.48 7.53 -16.35
CA ILE A 87 -20.21 8.78 -16.65
C ILE A 87 -19.89 9.27 -18.07
N ALA A 88 -18.62 9.22 -18.49
CA ALA A 88 -18.18 9.65 -19.81
C ALA A 88 -18.79 8.80 -20.94
N VAL A 89 -18.83 7.47 -20.75
CA VAL A 89 -19.45 6.54 -21.69
C VAL A 89 -20.95 6.82 -21.81
N GLY A 90 -21.68 6.91 -20.69
CA GLY A 90 -23.12 7.20 -20.69
C GLY A 90 -23.46 8.57 -21.29
N SER A 91 -22.62 9.59 -21.09
CA SER A 91 -22.80 10.91 -21.73
C SER A 91 -22.62 10.85 -23.25
N THR A 92 -21.66 10.05 -23.72
CA THR A 92 -21.38 9.88 -25.16
C THR A 92 -22.48 9.10 -25.86
N GLU A 93 -22.97 8.03 -25.23
CA GLU A 93 -24.08 7.22 -25.73
C GLU A 93 -25.37 8.04 -25.86
N ASN A 94 -25.70 8.84 -24.84
CA ASN A 94 -26.85 9.74 -24.88
C ASN A 94 -26.74 10.80 -25.99
N LYS A 95 -25.56 11.39 -26.21
CA LYS A 95 -25.34 12.33 -27.33
C LYS A 95 -25.55 11.66 -28.69
N ASN A 96 -25.11 10.42 -28.85
CA ASN A 96 -25.29 9.67 -30.09
C ASN A 96 -26.77 9.33 -30.36
N LEU A 97 -27.53 8.95 -29.33
CA LEU A 97 -28.98 8.70 -29.43
C LEU A 97 -29.75 9.96 -29.86
N VAL A 98 -29.47 11.12 -29.25
CA VAL A 98 -30.11 12.40 -29.63
C VAL A 98 -29.80 12.75 -31.08
N LYS A 99 -28.57 12.53 -31.54
CA LYS A 99 -28.16 12.82 -32.91
C LYS A 99 -28.87 11.91 -33.93
N MET A 100 -29.08 10.64 -33.60
CA MET A 100 -29.88 9.73 -34.44
C MET A 100 -31.34 10.17 -34.53
N LEU A 101 -31.98 10.51 -33.41
CA LEU A 101 -33.38 10.94 -33.38
C LEU A 101 -33.61 12.28 -34.11
N ALA A 102 -32.65 13.20 -34.08
CA ALA A 102 -32.70 14.47 -34.79
C ALA A 102 -32.42 14.37 -36.30
N SER A 103 -32.02 13.18 -36.79
CA SER A 103 -31.72 12.92 -38.20
C SER A 103 -32.85 12.19 -38.95
N THR A 104 -33.97 11.94 -38.27
CA THR A 104 -35.24 11.37 -38.78
C THR A 104 -36.32 12.43 -38.87
#